data_AF-A0A9P8FZY7-F1
#
_entry.id   AF-A0A9P8FZY7-F1
#
_cell.length_a   1.000
_cell.length_b   1.000
_cell.length_c   1.000
_cell.angle_alpha   90.00
_cell.angle_beta   90.00
_cell.angle_gamma   90.00
#
_symmetry.space_group_name_H-M   'P 1'
#
loop_
_entity.id
_entity.type
_entity.pdbx_description
1 polymer ?
#
loop_
_entity_poly.entity_id
_entity_poly.type
_entity_poly.pdbx_seq_one_letter_code
_entity_poly.pdbx_strand_id
1 'polypeptide(L)'
;CNPKPIIINGTEWLSLKVHGQSFMMHQIRKMVGMVALTVRCGCPIERIVEAQGDQKISIPKVPGLGLLLERPVFDSYNEIQAVKHDKEKLDFGKYEKELEEFKQREIYQRIFAEEERDNTFHLFFNQIDNYKERHFLYLTSKGLEAIKGAGKLDEQRAAKSKNDGADAMEMQ
;
A
#
# COMPACT_ATOMS: atom_id res chain seq x y z
N CYS A 1 11.35 -13.54 -3.13
CA CYS A 1 10.91 -12.61 -4.21
C CYS A 1 11.81 -12.80 -5.42
N ASN A 2 11.30 -12.63 -6.64
CA ASN A 2 12.15 -12.62 -7.83
C ASN A 2 12.83 -11.24 -7.91
N PRO A 3 14.17 -11.13 -7.76
CA PRO A 3 14.87 -9.85 -7.80
C PRO A 3 15.00 -9.30 -9.22
N LYS A 4 14.74 -10.11 -10.24
CA LYS A 4 14.81 -9.70 -11.64
C LYS A 4 13.45 -9.14 -12.08
N PRO A 5 13.42 -7.90 -12.59
CA PRO A 5 12.20 -7.36 -13.15
C PRO A 5 11.77 -8.15 -14.40
N ILE A 6 10.47 -8.15 -14.66
CA ILE A 6 9.87 -8.78 -15.85
C ILE A 6 9.37 -7.68 -16.79
N ILE A 7 9.62 -7.83 -18.09
CA ILE A 7 9.18 -6.86 -19.10
C ILE A 7 7.95 -7.42 -19.79
N ILE A 8 6.85 -6.66 -19.76
CA ILE A 8 5.57 -7.02 -20.36
C ILE A 8 5.07 -5.80 -21.14
N ASN A 9 4.82 -5.95 -22.44
CA ASN A 9 4.39 -4.86 -23.34
C ASN A 9 5.29 -3.61 -23.28
N GLY A 10 6.59 -3.78 -23.00
CA GLY A 10 7.54 -2.66 -22.89
C GLY A 10 7.54 -1.95 -21.52
N THR A 11 6.67 -2.35 -20.60
CA THR A 11 6.66 -1.89 -19.20
C THR A 11 7.44 -2.86 -18.32
N GLU A 12 8.26 -2.33 -17.43
CA GLU A 12 9.04 -3.09 -16.46
C GLU A 12 8.26 -3.28 -15.15
N TRP A 13 8.17 -4.51 -14.68
CA TRP A 13 7.41 -4.89 -13.48
C TRP A 13 8.31 -5.55 -12.44
N LEU A 14 8.11 -5.18 -11.18
CA LEU A 14 8.80 -5.78 -10.03
C LEU A 14 7.79 -6.41 -9.07
N SER A 15 8.00 -7.68 -8.73
CA SER A 15 7.16 -8.42 -7.78
C SER A 15 7.64 -8.23 -6.35
N LEU A 16 6.76 -7.73 -5.48
CA LEU A 16 6.97 -7.62 -4.04
C LEU A 16 6.08 -8.64 -3.33
N LYS A 17 6.66 -9.47 -2.46
CA LYS A 17 5.92 -10.39 -1.59
C LYS A 17 6.14 -10.02 -0.13
N VAL A 18 5.05 -9.84 0.62
CA VAL A 18 5.07 -9.55 2.05
C VAL A 18 4.33 -10.67 2.78
N HIS A 19 4.98 -11.25 3.79
CA HIS A 19 4.37 -12.22 4.69
C HIS A 19 4.20 -11.58 6.06
N GLY A 20 3.04 -11.79 6.67
CA GLY A 20 2.71 -11.22 7.97
C GLY A 20 1.57 -11.98 8.62
N GLN A 21 1.49 -11.91 9.95
CA GLN A 21 0.43 -12.55 10.73
C GLN A 21 -0.93 -11.89 10.49
N SER A 22 -0.94 -10.57 10.44
CA SER A 22 -2.12 -9.76 10.16
C SER A 22 -1.71 -8.42 9.54
N PHE A 23 -2.64 -7.80 8.83
CA PHE A 23 -2.45 -6.49 8.23
C PHE A 23 -3.61 -5.58 8.62
N MET A 24 -3.28 -4.42 9.15
CA MET A 24 -4.23 -3.33 9.37
C MET A 24 -4.69 -2.76 8.01
N MET A 25 -5.83 -2.06 8.04
CA MET A 25 -6.40 -1.45 6.84
C MET A 25 -5.38 -0.52 6.15
N HIS A 26 -5.21 -0.72 4.84
CA HIS A 26 -4.25 0.01 3.99
C HIS A 26 -2.76 -0.15 4.35
N GLN A 27 -2.39 -0.99 5.33
CA GLN A 27 -1.01 -1.09 5.82
C GLN A 27 -0.02 -1.47 4.71
N ILE A 28 -0.32 -2.52 3.94
CA ILE A 28 0.55 -2.96 2.84
C ILE A 28 0.73 -1.85 1.79
N ARG A 29 -0.36 -1.16 1.43
CA ARG A 29 -0.32 -0.06 0.45
C ARG A 29 0.53 1.11 0.95
N LYS A 30 0.46 1.44 2.25
CA LYS A 30 1.33 2.46 2.86
C LYS A 30 2.79 2.01 2.89
N MET A 31 3.06 0.75 3.23
CA MET A 31 4.43 0.20 3.24
C MET A 31 5.08 0.30 1.86
N VAL A 32 4.37 -0.14 0.81
CA VAL A 32 4.87 -0.06 -0.58
C VAL A 32 5.06 1.39 -1.01
N GLY A 33 4.12 2.29 -0.67
CA GLY A 33 4.25 3.72 -0.95
C GLY A 33 5.47 4.36 -0.31
N MET A 34 5.74 4.01 0.95
CA MET A 34 6.92 4.50 1.67
C MET A 34 8.22 4.09 0.99
N VAL A 35 8.33 2.81 0.59
CA VAL A 35 9.53 2.32 -0.13
C VAL A 35 9.67 3.01 -1.48
N ALA A 36 8.60 3.06 -2.28
CA ALA A 36 8.62 3.65 -3.61
C ALA A 36 9.03 5.13 -3.57
N LEU A 37 8.49 5.89 -2.62
CA LEU A 37 8.82 7.31 -2.45
C LEU A 37 10.23 7.53 -1.90
N THR A 38 10.70 6.64 -1.00
CA THR A 38 12.07 6.72 -0.48
C THR A 38 13.08 6.59 -1.62
N VAL A 39 12.88 5.61 -2.51
CA VAL A 39 13.72 5.41 -3.69
C VAL A 39 13.58 6.55 -4.69
N ARG A 40 12.34 6.95 -5.04
CA ARG A 40 12.06 8.01 -6.03
C ARG A 40 12.64 9.36 -5.63
N CYS A 41 12.54 9.73 -4.36
CA CYS A 41 13.01 11.03 -3.85
C CYS A 41 14.49 11.04 -3.43
N GLY A 42 15.20 9.90 -3.53
CA GLY A 42 16.58 9.79 -3.02
C GLY A 42 16.68 10.03 -1.52
N CYS A 43 15.64 9.65 -0.78
CA CYS A 43 15.56 9.86 0.66
C CYS A 43 16.44 8.84 1.41
N PRO A 44 17.08 9.23 2.54
CA PRO A 44 17.80 8.29 3.39
C PRO A 44 16.91 7.12 3.83
N ILE A 45 17.47 5.90 3.88
CA ILE A 45 16.71 4.68 4.19
C ILE A 45 16.21 4.67 5.64
N GLU A 46 16.91 5.40 6.51
CA GLU A 46 16.58 5.60 7.92
C GLU A 46 15.19 6.23 8.09
N ARG A 47 14.72 6.99 7.08
CA ARG A 47 13.37 7.60 7.07
C ARG A 47 12.27 6.55 7.21
N ILE A 48 12.47 5.33 6.72
CA ILE A 48 11.51 4.24 6.87
C ILE A 48 11.37 3.86 8.35
N VAL A 49 12.47 3.84 9.09
CA VAL A 49 12.48 3.55 10.53
C VAL A 49 11.90 4.73 11.31
N GLU A 50 12.29 5.96 10.95
CA GLU A 50 11.74 7.19 11.54
C GLU A 50 10.21 7.27 11.40
N ALA A 51 9.67 6.81 10.26
CA ALA A 51 8.24 6.74 10.00
C ALA A 51 7.47 5.78 10.92
N GLN A 52 8.15 4.87 11.61
CA GLN A 52 7.58 3.94 12.59
C GLN A 52 7.62 4.50 14.02
N GLY A 53 8.24 5.67 14.23
CA GLY A 53 8.33 6.32 15.53
C GLY A 53 7.03 7.03 15.95
N ASP A 54 7.10 7.75 17.06
CA ASP A 54 5.94 8.40 17.68
C ASP A 54 5.35 9.56 16.85
N GLN A 55 6.17 10.15 15.98
CA GLN A 55 5.72 11.26 15.13
C GLN A 55 4.76 10.75 14.06
N LYS A 56 3.51 11.20 14.14
CA LYS A 56 2.49 10.88 13.13
C LYS A 56 2.85 11.51 11.80
N ILE A 57 3.10 10.66 10.80
CA ILE A 57 3.29 11.07 9.41
C ILE A 57 2.21 10.49 8.51
N SER A 58 1.82 11.27 7.48
CA SER A 58 0.87 10.80 6.49
C SER A 58 1.60 10.13 5.34
N ILE A 59 1.64 8.80 5.36
CA ILE A 59 2.16 8.01 4.24
C ILE A 59 1.05 7.85 3.19
N PRO A 60 1.28 8.26 1.93
CA PRO A 60 0.27 8.16 0.90
C PRO A 60 0.00 6.69 0.53
N LYS A 61 -1.27 6.41 0.24
CA LYS A 61 -1.76 5.08 -0.10
C LYS A 61 -1.63 4.87 -1.61
N VAL A 62 -0.68 4.03 -2.04
CA VAL A 62 -0.53 3.66 -3.46
C VAL A 62 -1.79 3.01 -4.02
N PRO A 63 -2.03 2.99 -5.35
CA PRO A 63 -3.16 2.28 -5.96
C PRO A 63 -3.26 0.81 -5.54
N GLY A 64 -4.48 0.27 -5.56
CA GLY A 64 -4.75 -1.14 -5.20
C GLY A 64 -4.51 -2.12 -6.35
N LEU A 65 -4.32 -1.61 -7.57
CA LEU A 65 -4.33 -2.37 -8.83
C LEU A 65 -3.30 -3.51 -8.87
N GLY A 66 -2.23 -3.47 -8.07
CA GLY A 66 -1.22 -4.54 -7.99
C GLY A 66 -1.28 -5.42 -6.73
N LEU A 67 -2.24 -5.20 -5.82
CA LEU A 67 -2.28 -5.91 -4.55
C LEU A 67 -3.07 -7.22 -4.67
N LEU A 68 -2.35 -8.34 -4.63
CA LEU A 68 -2.91 -9.68 -4.70
C LEU A 68 -2.68 -10.43 -3.38
N LEU A 69 -3.75 -10.98 -2.80
CA LEU A 69 -3.63 -11.98 -1.74
C LEU A 69 -3.22 -13.31 -2.37
N GLU A 70 -1.97 -13.71 -2.17
CA GLU A 70 -1.41 -14.91 -2.81
C GLU A 70 -1.94 -16.20 -2.19
N ARG A 71 -1.81 -16.34 -0.87
CA ARG A 71 -2.33 -17.50 -0.13
C ARG A 71 -2.51 -17.21 1.36
N PRO A 72 -3.55 -17.76 2.01
CA PRO A 72 -3.58 -17.88 3.46
C PRO A 72 -2.56 -18.95 3.94
N VAL A 73 -2.00 -18.75 5.12
CA VAL A 73 -1.05 -19.70 5.74
C VAL A 73 -1.72 -20.33 6.96
N PHE A 74 -1.83 -21.65 6.98
CA PHE A 74 -2.53 -22.42 8.02
C PHE A 74 -1.60 -23.28 8.89
N ASP A 75 -0.28 -23.06 8.82
CA ASP A 75 0.74 -23.89 9.47
C ASP A 75 0.44 -24.10 10.98
N SER A 76 0.23 -23.01 11.72
CA SER A 76 -0.08 -23.10 13.16
C SER A 76 -1.41 -23.80 13.46
N TYR A 77 -2.41 -23.67 12.59
CA TYR A 77 -3.68 -24.41 12.73
C TYR A 77 -3.45 -25.91 12.50
N ASN A 78 -2.73 -26.26 11.44
CA ASN A 78 -2.45 -27.63 11.03
C ASN A 78 -1.60 -28.40 12.05
N GLU A 79 -0.69 -27.71 12.74
CA GLU A 79 0.18 -28.32 13.76
C GLU A 79 -0.51 -28.45 15.12
N ILE A 80 -1.31 -27.46 15.51
CA ILE A 80 -1.86 -27.38 16.87
C ILE A 80 -3.32 -27.86 16.90
N GLN A 81 -4.19 -27.20 16.14
CA GLN A 81 -5.64 -27.37 16.27
C GLN A 81 -6.14 -28.61 15.54
N ALA A 82 -5.61 -28.87 14.35
CA ALA A 82 -6.00 -30.04 13.57
C ALA A 82 -5.66 -31.34 14.31
N VAL A 83 -4.45 -31.43 14.88
CA VAL A 83 -4.01 -32.58 15.70
C VAL A 83 -4.85 -32.71 16.97
N LYS A 84 -5.10 -31.60 17.67
CA LYS A 84 -5.87 -31.61 18.94
C LYS A 84 -7.33 -32.05 18.76
N HIS A 85 -7.93 -31.71 17.62
CA HIS A 85 -9.35 -31.97 17.34
C HIS A 85 -9.59 -33.13 16.37
N ASP A 86 -8.54 -33.90 16.04
CA ASP A 86 -8.58 -35.00 15.07
C ASP A 86 -9.23 -34.58 13.74
N LYS A 87 -8.82 -33.42 13.24
CA LYS A 87 -9.26 -32.84 11.97
C LYS A 87 -8.17 -32.98 10.91
N GLU A 88 -8.61 -33.07 9.66
CA GLU A 88 -7.70 -33.02 8.52
C GLU A 88 -6.99 -31.66 8.44
N LYS A 89 -5.73 -31.70 7.99
CA LYS A 89 -4.94 -30.49 7.74
C LYS A 89 -5.49 -29.74 6.55
N LEU A 90 -5.52 -28.41 6.65
CA LEU A 90 -5.83 -27.53 5.55
C LEU A 90 -4.60 -27.39 4.65
N ASP A 91 -4.63 -28.09 3.52
CA ASP A 91 -3.61 -28.00 2.48
C ASP A 91 -4.26 -27.73 1.12
N PHE A 92 -3.84 -26.62 0.51
CA PHE A 92 -4.29 -26.17 -0.80
C PHE A 92 -3.29 -26.47 -1.92
N GLY A 93 -2.15 -27.11 -1.60
CA GLY A 93 -1.10 -27.43 -2.58
C GLY A 93 -1.59 -28.34 -3.71
N LYS A 94 -2.65 -29.13 -3.49
CA LYS A 94 -3.31 -29.93 -4.53
C LYS A 94 -3.94 -29.10 -5.66
N TYR A 95 -4.21 -27.81 -5.43
CA TYR A 95 -4.79 -26.89 -6.42
C TYR A 95 -3.79 -25.85 -6.93
N GLU A 96 -2.50 -26.02 -6.65
CA GLU A 96 -1.48 -25.02 -6.99
C GLU A 96 -1.46 -24.71 -8.49
N LYS A 97 -1.65 -25.75 -9.32
CA LYS A 97 -1.66 -25.60 -10.78
C LYS A 97 -2.86 -24.77 -11.24
N GLU A 98 -4.06 -25.10 -10.76
CA GLU A 98 -5.30 -24.41 -11.10
C GLU A 98 -5.27 -22.95 -10.59
N LEU A 99 -4.71 -22.72 -9.41
CA LEU A 99 -4.51 -21.38 -8.84
C LEU A 99 -3.51 -20.56 -9.66
N GLU A 100 -2.40 -21.16 -10.09
CA GLU A 100 -1.42 -20.46 -10.93
C GLU A 100 -2.01 -20.11 -12.31
N GLU A 101 -2.70 -21.05 -12.96
CA GLU A 101 -3.39 -20.81 -14.22
C GLU A 101 -4.44 -19.69 -14.08
N PHE A 102 -5.19 -19.67 -12.98
CA PHE A 102 -6.14 -18.60 -12.69
C PHE A 102 -5.45 -17.24 -12.44
N LYS A 103 -4.37 -17.19 -11.66
CA LYS A 103 -3.59 -15.96 -11.42
C LYS A 103 -3.08 -15.37 -12.72
N GLN A 104 -2.52 -16.21 -13.60
CA GLN A 104 -2.00 -15.76 -14.90
C GLN A 104 -3.13 -15.26 -15.81
N ARG A 105 -4.20 -16.04 -15.97
CA ARG A 105 -5.29 -15.74 -16.91
C ARG A 105 -6.16 -14.58 -16.46
N GLU A 106 -6.61 -14.57 -15.21
CA GLU A 106 -7.67 -13.64 -14.77
C GLU A 106 -7.12 -12.45 -14.00
N ILE A 107 -6.00 -12.59 -13.29
CA ILE A 107 -5.51 -11.53 -12.40
C ILE A 107 -4.43 -10.72 -13.10
N TYR A 108 -3.29 -11.33 -13.43
CA TYR A 108 -2.16 -10.61 -14.00
C TYR A 108 -2.50 -9.96 -15.35
N GLN A 109 -3.23 -10.65 -16.24
CA GLN A 109 -3.68 -10.06 -17.50
C GLN A 109 -4.52 -8.78 -17.30
N ARG A 110 -5.43 -8.77 -16.32
CA ARG A 110 -6.25 -7.59 -16.02
C ARG A 110 -5.44 -6.45 -15.43
N ILE A 111 -4.52 -6.76 -14.50
CA ILE A 111 -3.63 -5.75 -13.89
C ILE A 111 -2.82 -5.04 -14.97
N PHE A 112 -2.24 -5.79 -15.92
CA PHE A 112 -1.43 -5.22 -16.99
C PHE A 112 -2.29 -4.39 -17.96
N ALA A 113 -3.44 -4.91 -18.37
CA ALA A 113 -4.34 -4.20 -19.28
C ALA A 113 -4.91 -2.91 -18.67
N GLU A 114 -5.24 -2.92 -17.38
CA GLU A 114 -5.73 -1.73 -16.67
C GLU A 114 -4.62 -0.70 -16.46
N GLU A 115 -3.40 -1.10 -16.12
CA GLU A 115 -2.29 -0.14 -15.97
C GLU A 115 -1.88 0.46 -17.32
N GLU A 116 -1.87 -0.32 -18.41
CA GLU A 116 -1.59 0.18 -19.76
C GLU A 116 -2.63 1.23 -20.20
N ARG A 117 -3.90 1.02 -19.86
CA ARG A 117 -4.99 1.94 -20.19
C ARG A 117 -5.00 3.18 -19.30
N ASP A 118 -4.95 2.99 -17.99
CA ASP A 118 -5.28 4.04 -17.01
C ASP A 118 -4.04 4.68 -16.38
N ASN A 119 -2.85 4.07 -16.51
CA ASN A 119 -1.57 4.56 -15.97
C ASN A 119 -1.69 4.97 -14.48
N THR A 120 -2.31 4.12 -13.68
CA THR A 120 -2.76 4.47 -12.32
C THR A 120 -1.60 4.82 -11.39
N PHE A 121 -0.46 4.13 -11.52
CA PHE A 121 0.72 4.44 -10.73
C PHE A 121 1.38 5.75 -11.18
N HIS A 122 1.40 6.02 -12.49
CA HIS A 122 1.91 7.29 -13.01
C HIS A 122 1.09 8.48 -12.50
N LEU A 123 -0.24 8.38 -12.58
CA LEU A 123 -1.17 9.38 -12.05
C LEU A 123 -0.97 9.59 -10.54
N PHE A 124 -0.79 8.50 -9.77
CA PHE A 124 -0.51 8.59 -8.35
C PHE A 124 0.77 9.40 -8.07
N PHE A 125 1.88 9.11 -8.76
CA PHE A 125 3.11 9.88 -8.56
C PHE A 125 2.96 11.34 -8.98
N ASN A 126 2.26 11.60 -10.09
CA ASN A 126 1.98 12.96 -10.53
C ASN A 126 1.17 13.75 -9.49
N GLN A 127 0.18 13.11 -8.85
CA GLN A 127 -0.59 13.72 -7.76
C GLN A 127 0.29 14.06 -6.55
N ILE A 128 1.22 13.17 -6.17
CA ILE A 128 2.14 13.42 -5.06
C ILE A 128 3.09 14.57 -5.39
N ASP A 129 3.63 14.61 -6.60
CA ASP A 129 4.59 15.63 -7.03
C ASP A 129 3.94 17.03 -7.12
N ASN A 130 2.65 17.10 -7.48
CA ASN A 130 1.88 18.35 -7.53
C ASN A 130 1.22 18.73 -6.20
N TYR A 131 1.40 17.91 -5.16
CA TYR A 131 0.79 18.17 -3.86
C TYR A 131 1.49 19.33 -3.15
N LYS A 132 0.82 20.48 -3.08
CA LYS A 132 1.40 21.75 -2.59
C LYS A 132 1.62 21.79 -1.08
N GLU A 133 1.00 20.88 -0.33
CA GLU A 133 1.06 20.90 1.12
C GLU A 133 2.32 20.22 1.65
N ARG A 134 2.69 20.58 2.88
CA ARG A 134 3.95 20.14 3.47
C ARG A 134 3.96 18.67 3.88
N HIS A 135 2.85 17.94 3.74
CA HIS A 135 2.67 16.59 4.27
C HIS A 135 3.71 15.58 3.79
N PHE A 136 4.24 15.73 2.58
CA PHE A 136 5.26 14.81 2.02
C PHE A 136 6.68 15.37 2.07
N LEU A 137 6.90 16.55 2.65
CA LEU A 137 8.24 17.13 2.75
C LEU A 137 9.17 16.33 3.67
N TYR A 138 8.62 15.40 4.46
CA TYR A 138 9.43 14.43 5.17
C TYR A 138 10.22 13.52 4.24
N LEU A 139 10.04 13.54 2.91
CA LEU A 139 10.89 12.81 1.95
C LEU A 139 12.13 13.61 1.52
N THR A 140 12.22 14.87 1.90
CA THR A 140 13.34 15.76 1.57
C THR A 140 14.50 15.61 2.57
N SER A 141 15.61 16.30 2.30
CA SER A 141 16.78 16.37 3.19
C SER A 141 16.47 16.96 4.57
N LYS A 142 15.40 17.74 4.72
CA LYS A 142 14.96 18.28 6.03
C LYS A 142 14.29 17.23 6.93
N GLY A 143 13.89 16.09 6.37
CA GLY A 143 13.27 14.99 7.12
C GLY A 143 12.01 15.38 7.89
N LEU A 144 11.80 14.73 9.04
CA LEU A 144 10.60 14.91 9.87
C LEU A 144 10.39 16.34 10.41
N GLU A 145 11.44 17.15 10.44
CA GLU A 145 11.34 18.57 10.82
C GLU A 145 10.55 19.39 9.78
N ALA A 146 10.59 18.97 8.51
CA ALA A 146 9.94 19.67 7.40
C ALA A 146 8.40 19.68 7.51
N ILE A 147 7.84 18.72 8.25
CA ILE A 147 6.39 18.55 8.43
C ILE A 147 5.88 19.14 9.75
N LYS A 148 6.75 19.77 10.56
CA LYS A 148 6.33 20.43 11.79
C LYS A 148 5.28 21.51 11.50
N GLY A 149 4.13 21.37 12.15
CA GLY A 149 2.99 22.28 11.98
C GLY A 149 2.11 22.00 10.76
N ALA A 150 2.38 20.96 9.95
CA ALA A 150 1.53 20.58 8.83
C ALA A 150 0.16 20.06 9.30
N GLY A 151 0.11 19.27 10.38
CA GLY A 151 -1.16 18.75 10.92
C GLY A 151 -2.12 19.81 11.48
N LYS A 152 -1.63 20.99 11.88
CA LYS A 152 -2.49 22.09 12.37
C LYS A 152 -3.37 22.69 11.26
N LEU A 153 -2.92 22.64 10.00
CA LEU A 153 -3.68 23.12 8.85
C LEU A 153 -4.84 22.17 8.50
N ASP A 154 -4.63 20.85 8.67
CA ASP A 154 -5.67 19.84 8.45
C ASP A 154 -6.76 19.91 9.51
N GLU A 155 -6.40 20.10 10.79
CA GLU A 155 -7.37 20.30 11.88
C GLU A 155 -8.23 21.56 11.65
N GLN A 156 -7.61 22.66 11.20
CA GLN A 156 -8.33 23.90 10.88
C GLN A 156 -9.25 23.74 9.66
N ARG A 157 -8.84 22.99 8.63
CA ARG A 157 -9.66 22.71 7.44
C ARG A 157 -10.80 21.74 7.73
N ALA A 158 -10.55 20.70 8.52
CA ALA A 158 -11.58 19.77 8.97
C ALA A 158 -12.61 20.46 9.87
N ALA A 159 -12.18 21.41 10.71
CA ALA A 159 -13.09 22.26 11.48
C ALA A 159 -13.92 23.18 10.57
N LYS A 160 -13.30 23.81 9.57
CA LYS A 160 -13.99 24.67 8.60
C LYS A 160 -15.03 23.92 7.77
N SER A 161 -14.67 22.75 7.23
CA SER A 161 -15.59 21.91 6.45
C SER A 161 -16.76 21.36 7.27
N LYS A 162 -16.61 21.20 8.59
CA LYS A 162 -17.72 20.83 9.49
C LYS A 162 -18.65 22.01 9.76
N ASN A 163 -18.10 23.22 9.89
CA ASN A 163 -18.89 24.43 10.09
C ASN A 163 -19.71 24.78 8.83
N ASP A 164 -19.07 24.76 7.66
CA ASP A 164 -19.72 25.06 6.38
C ASP A 164 -20.86 24.04 6.06
N GLY A 165 -20.72 22.79 6.51
CA GLY A 165 -21.75 21.76 6.37
C GLY A 165 -22.91 21.87 7.38
N ALA A 166 -22.66 22.46 8.55
CA ALA A 166 -23.70 22.74 9.54
C ALA A 166 -24.53 23.97 9.14
N ASP A 167 -23.87 25.04 8.66
CA ASP A 167 -24.54 26.26 8.19
C ASP A 167 -25.45 26.00 6.96
N ALA A 168 -25.07 25.05 6.10
CA ALA A 168 -25.89 24.65 4.95
C ALA A 168 -27.14 23.83 5.34
N MET A 169 -27.14 23.20 6.52
CA MET A 169 -28.25 22.37 7.02
C MET A 169 -29.23 23.17 7.89
N GLU A 170 -28.83 24.32 8.43
CA GLU A 170 -29.70 25.26 9.17
C GLU A 170 -30.49 26.23 8.26
N MET A 171 -30.21 26.27 6.95
CA MET A 171 -30.94 27.10 5.98
C MET A 171 -32.05 26.36 5.20
N GLN A 172 -32.48 25.17 5.67
CA GLN A 172 -33.63 24.43 5.11
C GLN A 172 -34.75 24.24 6.12
#